data_AF-A0A8T5THV0-F1
#
_entry.id   AF-A0A8T5THV0-F1
#
_cell.length_a   1.000
_cell.length_b   1.000
_cell.length_c   1.000
_cell.angle_alpha   90.00
_cell.angle_beta   90.00
_cell.angle_gamma   90.00
#
_symmetry.space_group_name_H-M   'P 1'
#
loop_
_entity.id
_entity.type
_entity.pdbx_description
1 polymer ?
#
loop_
_entity_poly.entity_id
_entity_poly.type
_entity_poly.pdbx_seq_one_letter_code
_entity_poly.pdbx_strand_id
1 'polypeptide(L)'
;MSQSYKDFLDKYKIDDFKTSLKLTGHTKVDFYNDIDKLLKSMSTIFDKLATIAPMRGAHVLMAVAKLTGPDKVVNKTDVKNCLNIDRLEKIQPAIEYLERAKYITIEKKTEKFHIIKLNEEDNPDLHVFREIIQKYWKSPQEEAEQAKKWSEEG
;
A
#
# COMPACT_ATOMS: atom_id res chain seq x y z
N MET A 1 -19.90 19.54 27.38
CA MET A 1 -18.45 19.72 27.57
C MET A 1 -17.74 18.90 26.51
N SER A 2 -17.06 19.54 25.57
CA SER A 2 -16.18 18.83 24.63
C SER A 2 -14.92 18.45 25.41
N GLN A 3 -14.77 17.17 25.76
CA GLN A 3 -13.44 16.66 26.07
C GLN A 3 -12.63 16.80 24.79
N SER A 4 -11.54 17.56 24.84
CA SER A 4 -10.68 17.69 23.68
C SER A 4 -10.03 16.33 23.40
N TYR A 5 -9.64 16.08 22.16
CA TYR A 5 -8.93 14.86 21.79
C TYR A 5 -7.68 14.63 22.66
N LYS A 6 -7.00 15.71 23.06
CA LYS A 6 -5.88 15.67 24.02
C LYS A 6 -6.32 15.17 25.40
N ASP A 7 -7.43 15.67 25.92
CA ASP A 7 -7.94 15.22 27.23
C ASP A 7 -8.29 13.72 27.23
N PHE A 8 -8.74 13.20 26.09
CA PHE A 8 -8.98 11.76 25.90
C PHE A 8 -7.68 10.96 25.89
N LEU A 9 -6.69 11.39 25.09
CA LEU A 9 -5.38 10.72 25.00
C LEU A 9 -4.67 10.69 26.37
N ASP A 10 -4.71 11.81 27.09
CA ASP A 10 -4.08 11.96 28.41
C ASP A 10 -4.80 11.11 29.47
N LYS A 11 -6.15 11.13 29.49
CA LYS A 11 -6.94 10.36 30.45
C LYS A 11 -6.71 8.87 30.35
N TYR A 12 -6.59 8.34 29.14
CA TYR A 12 -6.41 6.91 28.89
C TYR A 12 -4.94 6.52 28.68
N LYS A 13 -4.01 7.49 28.78
CA LYS A 13 -2.57 7.28 28.59
C LYS A 13 -2.25 6.57 27.27
N ILE A 14 -2.98 6.89 26.22
CA ILE A 14 -2.82 6.24 24.91
C ILE A 14 -1.43 6.56 24.30
N ASP A 15 -0.85 7.70 24.69
CA ASP A 15 0.49 8.16 24.27
C ASP A 15 1.61 7.83 25.30
N ASP A 16 1.30 7.07 26.36
CA ASP A 16 2.27 6.66 27.38
C ASP A 16 2.90 5.30 27.00
N PHE A 17 3.95 5.36 26.20
CA PHE A 17 4.74 4.20 25.76
C PHE A 17 5.45 3.44 26.90
N LYS A 18 5.37 3.91 28.16
CA LYS A 18 5.94 3.21 29.32
C LYS A 18 5.00 2.14 29.88
N THR A 19 3.73 2.15 29.52
CA THR A 19 2.72 1.18 29.98
C THR A 19 2.32 0.22 28.87
N SER A 20 2.51 -1.09 29.09
CA SER A 20 2.01 -2.12 28.16
C SER A 20 0.48 -2.17 28.20
N LEU A 21 -0.18 -1.98 27.06
CA LEU A 21 -1.63 -2.15 26.93
C LEU A 21 -2.01 -3.63 27.13
N LYS A 22 -2.56 -3.97 28.32
CA LYS A 22 -3.00 -5.34 28.64
C LYS A 22 -4.47 -5.54 28.27
N LEU A 23 -4.73 -5.86 27.01
CA LEU A 23 -6.06 -6.25 26.55
C LEU A 23 -6.29 -7.76 26.75
N THR A 24 -7.46 -8.15 27.25
CA THR A 24 -7.82 -9.56 27.49
C THR A 24 -9.16 -9.90 26.85
N GLY A 25 -9.34 -11.18 26.47
CA GLY A 25 -10.62 -11.71 25.98
C GLY A 25 -11.16 -10.96 24.76
N HIS A 26 -12.48 -10.73 24.76
CA HIS A 26 -13.18 -10.06 23.66
C HIS A 26 -12.66 -8.64 23.38
N THR A 27 -12.28 -7.88 24.41
CA THR A 27 -11.76 -6.51 24.23
C THR A 27 -10.49 -6.47 23.38
N LYS A 28 -9.64 -7.51 23.47
CA LYS A 28 -8.45 -7.63 22.60
C LYS A 28 -8.86 -7.84 21.15
N VAL A 29 -9.82 -8.74 20.92
CA VAL A 29 -10.34 -9.06 19.58
C VAL A 29 -10.97 -7.82 18.95
N ASP A 30 -11.82 -7.11 19.69
CA ASP A 30 -12.50 -5.90 19.21
C ASP A 30 -11.50 -4.80 18.86
N PHE A 31 -10.49 -4.59 19.70
CA PHE A 31 -9.43 -3.62 19.42
C PHE A 31 -8.70 -3.92 18.12
N TYR A 32 -8.26 -5.17 17.88
CA TYR A 32 -7.59 -5.52 16.63
C TYR A 32 -8.52 -5.44 15.43
N ASN A 33 -9.81 -5.78 15.58
CA ASN A 33 -10.80 -5.62 14.52
C ASN A 33 -10.99 -4.14 14.16
N ASP A 34 -10.97 -3.24 15.14
CA ASP A 34 -11.10 -1.80 14.88
C ASP A 34 -9.83 -1.23 14.22
N ILE A 35 -8.64 -1.70 14.63
CA ILE A 35 -7.40 -1.38 13.92
C ILE A 35 -7.46 -1.89 12.47
N ASP A 36 -7.91 -3.12 12.24
CA ASP A 36 -8.06 -3.71 10.90
C ASP A 36 -8.97 -2.86 10.00
N LYS A 37 -10.13 -2.43 10.54
CA LYS A 37 -11.05 -1.51 9.84
C LYS A 37 -10.38 -0.19 9.50
N LEU A 38 -9.65 0.40 10.45
CA LEU A 38 -8.92 1.66 10.22
C LEU A 38 -7.88 1.50 9.09
N LEU A 39 -7.07 0.45 9.13
CA LEU A 39 -6.07 0.17 8.10
C LEU A 39 -6.72 0.00 6.72
N LYS A 40 -7.82 -0.74 6.64
CA LYS A 40 -8.61 -0.88 5.42
C LYS A 40 -9.13 0.47 4.91
N SER A 41 -9.72 1.28 5.78
CA SER A 41 -10.21 2.61 5.42
C SER A 41 -9.10 3.53 4.93
N MET A 42 -7.94 3.54 5.59
CA MET A 42 -6.76 4.29 5.13
C MET A 42 -6.30 3.82 3.75
N SER A 43 -6.22 2.50 3.52
CA SER A 43 -5.87 1.95 2.21
C SER A 43 -6.83 2.42 1.11
N THR A 44 -8.13 2.43 1.38
CA THR A 44 -9.14 2.92 0.43
C THR A 44 -9.02 4.42 0.15
N ILE A 45 -8.77 5.23 1.19
CA ILE A 45 -8.57 6.68 1.02
C ILE A 45 -7.30 6.93 0.19
N PHE A 46 -6.21 6.24 0.51
CA PHE A 46 -4.94 6.41 -0.17
C PHE A 46 -5.02 6.04 -1.65
N ASP A 47 -5.72 4.95 -1.99
CA ASP A 47 -6.02 4.56 -3.36
C ASP A 47 -6.73 5.68 -4.15
N LYS A 48 -7.79 6.25 -3.57
CA LYS A 48 -8.51 7.38 -4.18
C LYS A 48 -7.64 8.62 -4.38
N LEU A 49 -6.70 8.88 -3.47
CA LEU A 49 -5.76 9.99 -3.61
C LEU A 49 -4.70 9.69 -4.67
N ALA A 50 -4.19 8.45 -4.73
CA ALA A 50 -3.17 8.00 -5.65
C ALA A 50 -3.63 7.98 -7.11
N THR A 51 -4.94 7.82 -7.35
CA THR A 51 -5.54 7.86 -8.69
C THR A 51 -5.70 9.28 -9.25
N ILE A 52 -5.58 10.33 -8.42
CA ILE A 52 -5.60 11.72 -8.89
C ILE A 52 -4.32 11.98 -9.70
N ALA A 53 -4.44 12.62 -10.87
CA ALA A 53 -3.38 12.72 -11.89
C ALA A 53 -1.95 13.09 -11.40
N PRO A 54 -1.73 14.05 -10.47
CA PRO A 54 -0.37 14.39 -10.01
C PRO A 54 0.26 13.31 -9.10
N MET A 55 -0.53 12.36 -8.58
CA MET A 55 -0.09 11.35 -7.59
C MET A 55 0.22 9.99 -8.20
N ARG A 56 0.48 9.92 -9.52
CA ARG A 56 0.81 8.67 -10.23
C ARG A 56 1.94 7.87 -9.58
N GLY A 57 2.91 8.56 -8.97
CA GLY A 57 3.99 7.95 -8.16
C GLY A 57 3.47 7.08 -7.01
N ALA A 58 2.46 7.56 -6.28
CA ALA A 58 1.86 6.79 -5.19
C ALA A 58 1.18 5.50 -5.71
N HIS A 59 0.48 5.60 -6.83
CA HIS A 59 -0.20 4.44 -7.43
C HIS A 59 0.80 3.40 -7.93
N VAL A 60 1.92 3.84 -8.53
CA VAL A 60 3.04 2.96 -8.92
C VAL A 60 3.67 2.31 -7.69
N LEU A 61 3.87 3.04 -6.59
CA LEU A 61 4.42 2.49 -5.35
C LEU A 61 3.51 1.42 -4.75
N MET A 62 2.19 1.63 -4.78
CA MET A 62 1.20 0.63 -4.37
C MET A 62 1.28 -0.64 -5.24
N ALA A 63 1.39 -0.49 -6.56
CA ALA A 63 1.55 -1.64 -7.46
C ALA A 63 2.85 -2.42 -7.18
N VAL A 64 3.97 -1.73 -6.98
CA VAL A 64 5.22 -2.38 -6.59
C VAL A 64 5.05 -3.12 -5.26
N ALA A 65 4.43 -2.50 -4.26
CA ALA A 65 4.18 -3.13 -2.97
C ALA A 65 3.26 -4.36 -3.05
N LYS A 66 2.19 -4.28 -3.84
CA LYS A 66 1.26 -5.41 -4.07
C LYS A 66 1.98 -6.61 -4.70
N LEU A 67 2.88 -6.35 -5.65
CA LEU A 67 3.59 -7.37 -6.42
C LEU A 67 4.82 -7.92 -5.70
N THR A 68 5.45 -7.13 -4.83
CA THR A 68 6.67 -7.51 -4.09
C THR A 68 6.35 -8.67 -3.15
N GLY A 69 7.05 -9.78 -3.28
CA GLY A 69 6.93 -10.94 -2.38
C GLY A 69 8.28 -11.65 -2.22
N PRO A 70 8.42 -12.56 -1.25
CA PRO A 70 9.71 -13.18 -0.90
C PRO A 70 10.43 -13.82 -2.10
N ASP A 71 9.69 -14.38 -3.07
CA ASP A 71 10.25 -15.04 -4.27
C ASP A 71 9.80 -14.41 -5.59
N LYS A 72 9.23 -13.19 -5.55
CA LYS A 72 8.71 -12.52 -6.76
C LYS A 72 9.68 -11.51 -7.31
N VAL A 73 10.10 -11.74 -8.55
CA VAL A 73 10.77 -10.74 -9.38
C VAL A 73 9.71 -9.83 -9.99
N VAL A 74 9.69 -8.56 -9.60
CA VAL A 74 8.78 -7.56 -10.15
C VAL A 74 9.51 -6.76 -11.21
N ASN A 75 8.94 -6.65 -12.42
CA ASN A 75 9.46 -5.82 -13.50
C ASN A 75 8.50 -4.67 -13.84
N LYS A 76 8.94 -3.74 -14.70
CA LYS A 76 8.13 -2.56 -15.09
C LYS A 76 6.82 -2.95 -15.79
N THR A 77 6.82 -4.04 -16.56
CA THR A 77 5.63 -4.57 -17.24
C THR A 77 4.62 -5.13 -16.24
N ASP A 78 5.07 -5.81 -15.19
CA ASP A 78 4.20 -6.34 -14.13
C ASP A 78 3.48 -5.18 -13.42
N VAL A 79 4.22 -4.12 -13.09
CA VAL A 79 3.66 -2.89 -12.50
C VAL A 79 2.62 -2.27 -13.43
N LYS A 80 2.93 -2.13 -14.72
CA LYS A 80 1.99 -1.62 -15.73
C LYS A 80 0.71 -2.44 -15.82
N ASN A 81 0.84 -3.77 -15.82
CA ASN A 81 -0.27 -4.70 -15.92
C ASN A 81 -1.14 -4.64 -14.65
N CYS A 82 -0.53 -4.64 -13.46
CA CYS A 82 -1.22 -4.49 -12.18
C CYS A 82 -2.06 -3.21 -12.13
N LEU A 83 -1.53 -2.10 -12.66
CA LEU A 83 -2.25 -0.83 -12.79
C LEU A 83 -3.29 -0.78 -13.92
N ASN A 84 -3.42 -1.85 -14.71
CA ASN A 84 -4.27 -1.92 -15.90
C ASN A 84 -4.02 -0.75 -16.88
N ILE A 85 -2.75 -0.43 -17.10
CA ILE A 85 -2.32 0.64 -18.00
C ILE A 85 -1.88 0.04 -19.35
N ASP A 86 -2.26 0.68 -20.44
CA ASP A 86 -1.96 0.27 -21.82
C ASP A 86 -0.46 0.42 -22.16
N ARG A 87 0.14 1.56 -21.78
CA ARG A 87 1.46 2.01 -22.24
C ARG A 87 2.44 2.23 -21.08
N LEU A 88 3.66 1.72 -21.22
CA LEU A 88 4.69 1.80 -20.17
C LEU A 88 5.15 3.23 -19.91
N GLU A 89 5.16 4.06 -20.95
CA GLU A 89 5.56 5.46 -20.94
C GLU A 89 4.72 6.28 -19.95
N LYS A 90 3.48 5.86 -19.68
CA LYS A 90 2.58 6.53 -18.72
C LYS A 90 3.02 6.37 -17.26
N ILE A 91 3.83 5.35 -16.95
CA ILE A 91 4.33 5.10 -15.59
C ILE A 91 5.84 5.36 -15.46
N GLN A 92 6.55 5.52 -16.57
CA GLN A 92 8.01 5.71 -16.57
C GLN A 92 8.46 6.93 -15.73
N PRO A 93 7.85 8.12 -15.82
CA PRO A 93 8.23 9.26 -14.97
C PRO A 93 8.02 8.99 -13.47
N ALA A 94 6.99 8.23 -13.12
CA ALA A 94 6.69 7.86 -11.75
C ALA A 94 7.74 6.87 -11.20
N ILE A 95 8.15 5.89 -11.99
CA ILE A 95 9.21 4.95 -11.63
C ILE A 95 10.54 5.71 -11.39
N GLU A 96 10.92 6.60 -12.31
CA GLU A 96 12.14 7.41 -12.19
C GLU A 96 12.12 8.34 -10.97
N TYR A 97 10.95 8.89 -10.65
CA TYR A 97 10.78 9.67 -9.44
C TYR A 97 10.98 8.82 -8.19
N LEU A 98 10.32 7.66 -8.10
CA LEU A 98 10.40 6.78 -6.92
C LEU A 98 11.80 6.23 -6.70
N GLU A 99 12.53 5.91 -7.77
CA GLU A 99 13.93 5.48 -7.69
C GLU A 99 14.82 6.60 -7.15
N ARG A 100 14.69 7.80 -7.72
CA ARG A 100 15.45 8.99 -7.27
C ARG A 100 15.14 9.37 -5.83
N ALA A 101 13.88 9.25 -5.43
CA ALA A 101 13.40 9.50 -4.07
C ALA A 101 13.69 8.32 -3.11
N LYS A 102 14.35 7.26 -3.58
CA LYS A 102 14.76 6.08 -2.80
C LYS A 102 13.62 5.28 -2.17
N TYR A 103 12.41 5.35 -2.71
CA TYR A 103 11.30 4.47 -2.30
C TYR A 103 11.41 3.07 -2.94
N ILE A 104 12.03 2.99 -4.12
CA ILE A 104 12.31 1.74 -4.81
C ILE A 104 13.78 1.67 -5.22
N THR A 105 14.28 0.45 -5.41
CA THR A 105 15.56 0.18 -6.07
C THR A 105 15.30 -0.54 -7.38
N ILE A 106 16.15 -0.26 -8.38
CA ILE A 106 16.09 -0.92 -9.68
C ILE A 106 17.40 -1.64 -9.95
N GLU A 107 17.36 -2.96 -9.95
CA GLU A 107 18.48 -3.80 -10.38
C GLU A 107 18.39 -4.07 -11.88
N LYS A 108 19.36 -3.56 -12.65
CA LYS A 108 19.48 -3.82 -14.08
C LYS A 108 20.07 -5.21 -14.30
N LYS A 109 19.29 -6.14 -14.86
CA LYS A 109 19.79 -7.46 -15.29
C LYS A 109 20.16 -7.47 -16.77
N THR A 110 19.37 -6.79 -17.61
CA THR A 110 19.68 -6.52 -19.03
C THR A 110 19.15 -5.13 -19.42
N GLU A 111 19.45 -4.66 -20.63
CA GLU A 111 18.89 -3.39 -21.15
C GLU A 111 17.36 -3.34 -21.13
N LYS A 112 16.71 -4.51 -21.27
CA LYS A 112 15.24 -4.63 -21.32
C LYS A 112 14.63 -5.16 -20.02
N PHE A 113 15.41 -5.82 -19.16
CA PHE A 113 14.92 -6.45 -17.95
C PHE A 113 15.46 -5.78 -16.69
N HIS A 114 14.54 -5.14 -15.97
CA HIS A 114 14.78 -4.39 -14.75
C HIS A 114 13.98 -5.03 -13.61
N ILE A 115 14.63 -5.32 -12.49
CA ILE A 115 13.97 -5.80 -11.28
C ILE A 115 13.72 -4.60 -10.38
N ILE A 116 12.45 -4.36 -10.02
CA ILE A 116 12.03 -3.30 -9.12
C ILE A 116 11.79 -3.92 -7.75
N LYS A 117 12.33 -3.30 -6.70
CA LYS A 117 12.11 -3.70 -5.31
C LYS A 117 11.73 -2.49 -4.47
N LEU A 118 10.94 -2.69 -3.42
CA LEU A 118 10.78 -1.68 -2.37
C LEU A 118 12.10 -1.52 -1.61
N ASN A 119 12.47 -0.27 -1.30
CA ASN A 119 13.67 0.01 -0.51
C ASN A 119 13.37 -0.09 1.01
N GLU A 120 13.00 -1.28 1.47
CA GLU A 120 12.63 -1.54 2.88
C GLU A 120 13.84 -1.38 3.84
N GLU A 121 15.06 -1.53 3.33
CA GLU A 121 16.29 -1.37 4.14
C GLU A 121 16.46 0.09 4.61
N ASP A 122 16.32 1.06 3.69
CA ASP A 122 16.43 2.47 4.03
C ASP A 122 15.11 3.06 4.56
N ASN A 123 13.97 2.41 4.30
CA ASN A 123 12.64 2.88 4.69
C ASN A 123 11.81 1.74 5.32
N PRO A 124 11.96 1.48 6.63
CA PRO A 124 11.25 0.40 7.33
C PRO A 124 9.73 0.50 7.24
N ASP A 125 9.18 1.72 7.14
CA ASP A 125 7.74 1.96 6.98
C ASP A 125 7.17 1.33 5.69
N LEU A 126 8.01 1.12 4.67
CA LEU A 126 7.60 0.44 3.44
C LEU A 126 7.21 -1.02 3.68
N HIS A 127 7.74 -1.65 4.72
CA HIS A 127 7.36 -3.00 5.11
C HIS A 127 5.88 -3.05 5.53
N VAL A 128 5.50 -2.17 6.46
CA VAL A 128 4.12 -2.05 6.95
C VAL A 128 3.19 -1.61 5.82
N PHE A 129 3.64 -0.65 5.00
CA PHE A 129 2.91 -0.24 3.80
C PHE A 129 2.63 -1.44 2.88
N ARG A 130 3.65 -2.27 2.60
CA ARG A 130 3.51 -3.47 1.77
C ARG A 130 2.45 -4.41 2.33
N GLU A 131 2.49 -4.71 3.62
CA GLU A 131 1.51 -5.59 4.27
C GLU A 131 0.07 -5.05 4.15
N ILE A 132 -0.12 -3.74 4.39
CA ILE A 132 -1.43 -3.08 4.25
C ILE A 132 -1.92 -3.19 2.81
N ILE A 133 -1.08 -2.85 1.84
CA ILE A 133 -1.45 -2.87 0.41
C ILE A 133 -1.78 -4.29 -0.05
N GLN A 134 -0.97 -5.28 0.32
CA GLN A 134 -1.21 -6.67 -0.04
C GLN A 134 -2.54 -7.18 0.51
N LYS A 135 -2.86 -6.81 1.76
CA LYS A 135 -4.05 -7.27 2.48
C LYS A 135 -5.33 -6.60 2.02
N TYR A 136 -5.34 -5.29 1.80
CA TYR A 136 -6.59 -4.54 1.62
C TYR A 136 -6.78 -3.93 0.23
N TRP A 137 -5.71 -3.62 -0.48
CA TRP A 137 -5.84 -2.97 -1.78
C TRP A 137 -6.13 -4.00 -2.87
N LYS A 138 -7.13 -3.71 -3.71
CA LYS A 138 -7.37 -4.42 -4.97
C LYS A 138 -6.78 -3.59 -6.09
N SER A 139 -5.94 -4.21 -6.90
CA SER A 139 -5.34 -3.54 -8.05
C SER A 139 -6.38 -3.29 -9.15
N PRO A 140 -6.19 -2.26 -9.98
CA PRO A 140 -7.07 -1.99 -11.13
C PRO A 140 -7.22 -3.19 -12.08
N GLN A 141 -6.19 -4.04 -12.19
CA GLN A 141 -6.27 -5.29 -12.95
C GLN A 141 -7.27 -6.28 -12.34
N GLU A 142 -7.16 -6.54 -11.02
CA GLU A 142 -8.07 -7.45 -10.31
C GLU A 142 -9.52 -6.96 -10.40
N GLU A 143 -9.75 -5.65 -10.32
CA GLU A 143 -11.08 -5.06 -10.47
C GLU A 143 -11.64 -5.25 -11.89
N ALA A 144 -10.82 -5.04 -12.91
CA ALA A 144 -11.23 -5.24 -14.30
C ALA A 144 -11.53 -6.72 -14.62
N GLU A 145 -10.74 -7.65 -14.07
CA GLU A 145 -10.99 -9.09 -14.20
C GLU A 145 -12.28 -9.52 -13.48
N GLN A 146 -12.55 -8.97 -12.30
CA GLN A 146 -13.79 -9.24 -11.56
C GLN A 146 -15.03 -8.70 -12.30
N ALA A 147 -14.94 -7.50 -12.87
CA ALA A 147 -16.04 -6.91 -13.65
C ALA A 147 -16.38 -7.73 -14.91
N LYS A 148 -15.38 -8.28 -15.60
CA LYS A 148 -15.59 -9.16 -16.77
C LYS A 148 -16.37 -10.43 -16.41
N LYS A 149 -16.01 -11.09 -15.31
CA LYS A 149 -16.71 -12.31 -14.86
C LYS A 149 -18.20 -12.06 -14.61
N TRP A 150 -18.54 -10.94 -13.98
CA TRP A 150 -19.94 -10.58 -13.75
C TRP A 150 -20.72 -10.29 -15.04
N SER A 151 -20.08 -9.77 -16.08
CA SER A 151 -20.73 -9.57 -17.38
C SER A 151 -20.94 -10.85 -18.19
N GLU A 152 -20.21 -11.93 -17.86
CA GLU A 152 -20.35 -13.24 -18.53
C GLU A 152 -21.38 -14.15 -17.83
N GLU A 153 -21.69 -13.87 -16.56
CA GLU A 153 -22.64 -14.64 -15.74
C GLU A 153 -24.08 -14.08 -15.75
N GLY A 154 -24.30 -12.89 -16.32
CA GLY A 154 -25.61 -12.20 -16.39
C GLY A 154 -26.21 -12.20 -17.79
#